data_AF-A0A7W1DPW7-F1
#
_entry.id   AF-A0A7W1DPW7-F1
#
_cell.length_a   1.000
_cell.length_b   1.000
_cell.length_c   1.000
_cell.angle_alpha   90.00
_cell.angle_beta   90.00
_cell.angle_gamma   90.00
#
_symmetry.space_group_name_H-M   'P 1'
#
loop_
_entity.id
_entity.type
_entity.pdbx_description
1 polymer ?
#
loop_
_entity_poly.entity_id
_entity_poly.type
_entity_poly.pdbx_seq_one_letter_code
_entity_poly.pdbx_strand_id
1 'polypeptide(L)'
;MSAFGDPPQSTPPASPPGGRKVFCHKFQKEMPGLDKQPWPGELGQRIYENISADAWKLWEERMKMILNEYRLMPWQKEAQELVKKHMEDFFFGEGAALPPGYVPQQSK
;
A
#
# COMPACT_ATOMS: atom_id res chain seq x y z
N MET A 1 6.84 -23.62 41.08
CA MET A 1 6.92 -24.37 39.81
C MET A 1 5.85 -23.85 38.89
N SER A 2 6.21 -23.63 37.62
CA SER A 2 5.33 -23.37 36.47
C SER A 2 4.80 -21.95 36.27
N ALA A 3 5.46 -21.22 35.36
CA ALA A 3 4.78 -20.70 34.17
C ALA A 3 5.81 -20.56 33.02
N PHE A 4 5.86 -21.56 32.15
CA PHE A 4 6.20 -21.40 30.73
C PHE A 4 5.25 -20.33 30.16
N GLY A 5 5.67 -19.30 29.42
CA GLY A 5 6.26 -19.35 28.09
C GLY A 5 5.19 -18.99 27.05
N ASP A 6 5.37 -17.88 26.32
CA ASP A 6 5.06 -17.79 24.88
C ASP A 6 5.65 -16.49 24.29
N PRO A 7 6.31 -16.53 23.10
CA PRO A 7 6.85 -15.36 22.41
C PRO A 7 5.72 -14.51 21.79
N PRO A 8 5.93 -13.19 21.57
CA PRO A 8 4.94 -12.37 20.87
C PRO A 8 4.81 -12.84 19.42
N GLN A 9 3.65 -13.40 19.09
CA GLN A 9 3.28 -13.78 17.73
C GLN A 9 3.18 -12.50 16.87
N SER A 10 4.17 -12.26 16.02
CA SER A 10 4.04 -11.38 14.86
C SER A 10 3.07 -12.02 13.87
N THR A 11 1.77 -11.77 14.05
CA THR A 11 0.77 -12.17 13.07
C THR A 11 1.05 -11.45 11.75
N PRO A 12 1.30 -12.15 10.62
CA PRO A 12 1.15 -11.54 9.32
C PRO A 12 -0.33 -11.14 9.17
N PRO A 13 -0.65 -9.99 8.57
CA PRO A 13 -2.04 -9.64 8.29
C PRO A 13 -2.59 -10.62 7.27
N ALA A 14 -3.33 -11.61 7.76
CA ALA A 14 -4.09 -12.56 6.98
C ALA A 14 -5.16 -11.79 6.19
N SER A 15 -4.92 -11.59 4.89
CA SER A 15 -6.00 -11.30 3.96
C SER A 15 -6.91 -12.55 3.87
N PRO A 16 -8.24 -12.42 3.98
CA PRO A 16 -9.14 -13.56 4.00
C PRO A 16 -9.20 -14.31 2.64
N PRO A 17 -9.58 -15.60 2.64
CA PRO A 17 -9.45 -16.54 1.51
C PRO A 17 -10.47 -16.35 0.37
N GLY A 18 -10.97 -15.13 0.18
CA GLY A 18 -11.77 -14.70 -0.97
C GLY A 18 -11.30 -13.36 -1.56
N GLY A 19 -10.13 -12.88 -1.12
CA GLY A 19 -9.59 -11.59 -1.50
C GLY A 19 -9.27 -11.52 -2.99
N ARG A 20 -9.87 -10.55 -3.67
CA ARG A 20 -9.61 -10.26 -5.08
C ARG A 20 -8.11 -10.15 -5.34
N LYS A 21 -7.65 -10.71 -6.45
CA LYS A 21 -6.27 -10.57 -6.91
C LYS A 21 -6.21 -9.47 -7.95
N VAL A 22 -5.14 -8.69 -7.91
CA VAL A 22 -4.88 -7.62 -8.87
C VAL A 22 -3.45 -7.74 -9.37
N PHE A 23 -3.24 -7.40 -10.63
CA PHE A 23 -1.89 -7.23 -11.15
C PHE A 23 -1.34 -5.91 -10.62
N CYS A 24 -0.48 -5.99 -9.60
CA CYS A 24 0.01 -4.79 -8.95
C CYS A 24 1.00 -4.06 -9.86
N HIS A 25 0.65 -2.85 -10.30
CA HIS A 25 1.53 -2.04 -11.16
C HIS A 25 2.86 -1.71 -10.48
N LYS A 26 2.84 -1.48 -9.16
CA LYS A 26 4.06 -1.22 -8.39
C LYS A 26 5.00 -2.42 -8.33
N PHE A 27 4.46 -3.64 -8.20
CA PHE A 27 5.26 -4.86 -8.04
C PHE A 27 5.39 -5.70 -9.32
N GLN A 28 4.69 -5.29 -10.39
CA GLN A 28 4.59 -5.99 -11.67
C GLN A 28 4.29 -7.49 -11.51
N LYS A 29 3.43 -7.84 -10.53
CA LYS A 29 3.06 -9.22 -10.22
C LYS A 29 1.63 -9.30 -9.66
N GLU A 30 1.02 -10.48 -9.78
CA GLU A 30 -0.30 -10.73 -9.22
C GLU A 30 -0.23 -10.87 -7.70
N MET A 31 -1.05 -10.08 -6.99
CA MET A 31 -1.04 -9.98 -5.53
C MET A 31 -2.47 -9.75 -5.01
N PRO A 32 -2.73 -9.98 -3.71
CA PRO A 32 -4.01 -9.60 -3.10
C PRO A 32 -4.24 -8.09 -3.24
N GLY A 33 -5.37 -7.71 -3.83
CA GLY A 33 -5.84 -6.32 -3.95
C GLY A 33 -6.45 -5.79 -2.66
N LEU A 34 -6.67 -4.48 -2.59
CA LEU A 34 -7.33 -3.82 -1.45
C LEU A 34 -8.78 -4.31 -1.27
N ASP A 35 -9.30 -4.53 -0.08
CA ASP A 35 -10.69 -4.98 0.09
C ASP A 35 -11.73 -3.94 -0.38
N LYS A 36 -11.42 -2.65 -0.27
CA LYS A 36 -12.28 -1.53 -0.65
C LYS A 36 -11.52 -0.42 -1.35
N GLN A 37 -12.24 0.41 -2.10
CA GLN A 37 -11.70 1.60 -2.73
C GLN A 37 -11.22 2.59 -1.65
N PRO A 38 -9.93 2.98 -1.64
CA PRO A 38 -9.37 3.81 -0.57
C PRO A 38 -9.62 5.32 -0.76
N TRP A 39 -9.89 5.74 -2.01
CA TRP A 39 -10.03 7.14 -2.38
C TRP A 39 -11.26 7.32 -3.28
N PRO A 40 -12.07 8.39 -3.13
CA PRO A 40 -13.17 8.62 -4.06
C PRO A 40 -12.67 9.07 -5.45
N GLY A 41 -13.48 8.82 -6.48
CA GLY A 41 -13.19 9.21 -7.86
C GLY A 41 -12.33 8.21 -8.64
N GLU A 42 -11.95 8.60 -9.86
CA GLU A 42 -11.28 7.70 -10.83
C GLU A 42 -9.92 7.20 -10.35
N LEU A 43 -9.15 8.05 -9.66
CA LEU A 43 -7.84 7.66 -9.12
C LEU A 43 -7.97 6.51 -8.12
N GLY A 44 -8.96 6.56 -7.24
CA GLY A 44 -9.18 5.50 -6.27
C GLY A 44 -9.68 4.20 -6.90
N GLN A 45 -10.48 4.29 -7.96
CA GLN A 45 -10.86 3.13 -8.76
C GLN A 45 -9.64 2.50 -9.45
N ARG A 46 -8.78 3.33 -10.06
CA ARG A 46 -7.52 2.87 -10.67
C ARG A 46 -6.59 2.20 -9.67
N ILE A 47 -6.48 2.75 -8.46
CA ILE A 47 -5.72 2.14 -7.36
C ILE A 47 -6.35 0.83 -6.93
N TYR A 48 -7.67 0.81 -6.75
CA TYR A 48 -8.39 -0.41 -6.44
C TYR A 48 -8.07 -1.49 -7.49
N GLU A 49 -8.12 -1.19 -8.78
CA GLU A 49 -7.93 -2.20 -9.84
C GLU A 49 -6.46 -2.62 -10.06
N ASN A 50 -5.50 -1.72 -9.85
CA ASN A 50 -4.10 -1.93 -10.25
C ASN A 50 -3.11 -2.03 -9.10
N ILE A 51 -3.52 -1.85 -7.84
CA ILE A 51 -2.60 -1.77 -6.69
C ILE A 51 -2.97 -2.84 -5.65
N SER A 52 -1.94 -3.54 -5.15
CA SER A 52 -2.11 -4.55 -4.11
C SER A 52 -2.29 -3.94 -2.74
N ALA A 53 -2.89 -4.70 -1.82
CA ALA A 53 -3.00 -4.30 -0.42
C ALA A 53 -1.62 -4.06 0.22
N ASP A 54 -0.58 -4.77 -0.24
CA ASP A 54 0.80 -4.60 0.22
C ASP A 54 1.42 -3.28 -0.28
N ALA A 55 1.23 -2.96 -1.56
CA ALA A 55 1.65 -1.68 -2.15
C ALA A 55 0.91 -0.50 -1.52
N TRP A 56 -0.35 -0.69 -1.13
CA TRP A 56 -1.12 0.32 -0.41
C TRP A 56 -0.54 0.61 0.98
N LYS A 57 -0.13 -0.40 1.74
CA LYS A 57 0.51 -0.19 3.06
C LYS A 57 1.78 0.64 2.96
N LEU A 58 2.62 0.37 1.95
CA LEU A 58 3.81 1.16 1.66
C LEU A 58 3.47 2.63 1.39
N TRP A 59 2.38 2.87 0.67
CA TRP A 59 1.87 4.22 0.43
C TRP A 59 1.36 4.89 1.70
N GLU A 60 0.65 4.19 2.60
CA GLU A 60 0.19 4.76 3.86
C GLU A 60 1.36 5.26 4.74
N GLU A 61 2.48 4.54 4.76
CA GLU A 61 3.70 4.97 5.45
C GLU A 61 4.31 6.22 4.79
N ARG A 62 4.37 6.24 3.46
CA ARG A 62 4.84 7.40 2.68
C ARG A 62 3.94 8.62 2.91
N MET A 63 2.62 8.44 2.94
CA MET A 63 1.64 9.49 3.21
C MET A 63 1.86 10.11 4.59
N LYS A 64 2.05 9.28 5.64
CA LYS A 64 2.35 9.78 6.99
C LYS A 64 3.63 10.61 7.01
N MET A 65 4.68 10.16 6.32
CA MET A 65 5.93 10.91 6.20
C MET A 65 5.70 12.27 5.52
N ILE A 66 4.99 12.31 4.39
CA ILE A 66 4.65 13.56 3.69
C ILE A 66 3.86 14.51 4.61
N LEU A 67 2.79 14.03 5.26
CA LEU A 67 1.99 14.88 6.14
C LEU A 67 2.81 15.44 7.30
N ASN A 68 3.70 14.64 7.91
CA ASN A 68 4.56 15.09 9.00
C ASN A 68 5.62 16.11 8.55
N GLU A 69 6.27 15.87 7.41
CA GLU A 69 7.29 16.76 6.82
C GLU A 69 6.70 18.13 6.48
N TYR A 70 5.53 18.15 5.83
CA TYR A 70 4.85 19.40 5.47
C TYR A 70 4.01 19.98 6.63
N ARG A 71 3.98 19.33 7.80
CA ARG A 71 3.15 19.71 8.97
C ARG A 71 1.67 19.89 8.61
N LEU A 72 1.17 19.09 7.68
CA LEU A 72 -0.19 19.15 7.17
C LEU A 72 -1.10 18.14 7.87
N MET A 73 -2.39 18.48 7.96
CA MET A 73 -3.40 17.60 8.53
C MET A 73 -4.25 16.95 7.43
N PRO A 74 -4.59 15.66 7.53
CA PRO A 74 -5.18 14.89 6.42
C PRO A 74 -6.55 15.39 5.93
N TRP A 75 -7.26 16.20 6.71
CA TRP A 75 -8.53 16.83 6.32
C TRP A 75 -8.36 18.17 5.61
N GLN A 76 -7.16 18.75 5.60
CA GLN A 76 -6.92 20.01 4.89
C GLN A 76 -6.92 19.76 3.38
N LYS A 77 -7.52 20.67 2.62
CA LYS A 77 -7.58 20.59 1.16
C LYS A 77 -6.19 20.53 0.53
N GLU A 78 -5.26 21.34 1.04
CA GLU A 78 -3.86 21.35 0.58
C GLU A 78 -3.18 19.98 0.79
N ALA A 79 -3.42 19.36 1.95
CA ALA A 79 -2.92 18.02 2.25
C ALA A 79 -3.49 16.98 1.28
N GLN A 80 -4.79 17.03 1.00
CA GLN A 80 -5.44 16.10 0.07
C GLN A 80 -4.88 16.22 -1.34
N GLU A 81 -4.69 17.45 -1.84
CA GLU A 81 -4.12 17.70 -3.17
C GLU A 81 -2.65 17.25 -3.25
N LEU A 82 -1.86 17.53 -2.20
CA LEU A 82 -0.46 17.12 -2.12
C LEU A 82 -0.34 15.59 -2.06
N VAL A 83 -1.10 14.94 -1.17
CA VAL A 83 -1.17 13.48 -1.03
C VAL A 83 -1.60 12.85 -2.35
N LYS A 84 -2.64 13.39 -3.01
CA LYS A 84 -3.12 12.90 -4.31
C LYS A 84 -2.02 12.94 -5.37
N LYS A 85 -1.31 14.06 -5.48
CA LYS A 85 -0.19 14.22 -6.43
C LYS A 85 0.93 13.22 -6.17
N HIS A 86 1.36 13.09 -4.90
CA HIS A 86 2.39 12.13 -4.54
C HIS A 86 1.93 10.67 -4.69
N MET A 87 0.63 10.39 -4.54
CA MET A 87 0.05 9.05 -4.71
C MET A 87 0.13 8.61 -6.16
N GLU A 88 -0.30 9.51 -7.06
CA GLU A 88 -0.25 9.26 -8.49
C GLU A 88 1.20 9.06 -8.95
N ASP A 89 2.14 9.88 -8.46
CA ASP A 89 3.57 9.71 -8.74
C ASP A 89 4.13 8.39 -8.17
N PHE A 90 3.77 8.03 -6.94
CA PHE A 90 4.28 6.82 -6.27
C PHE A 90 3.84 5.52 -6.95
N PHE A 91 2.63 5.50 -7.50
CA PHE A 91 2.03 4.31 -8.12
C PHE A 91 2.06 4.30 -9.64
N PHE A 92 2.07 5.45 -10.30
CA PHE A 92 1.99 5.58 -11.76
C PHE A 92 3.03 6.54 -12.37
N GLY A 93 3.80 7.27 -11.56
CA GLY A 93 4.87 8.16 -12.02
C GLY A 93 6.23 7.50 -12.13
N GLU A 94 7.29 8.30 -12.12
CA GLU A 94 8.68 7.82 -12.29
C GLU A 94 9.12 6.88 -11.15
N GLY A 95 8.52 7.03 -9.96
CA GLY A 95 8.75 6.14 -8.83
C GLY A 95 7.97 4.82 -8.87
N ALA A 96 7.05 4.64 -9.83
CA ALA A 96 6.20 3.45 -9.93
C ALA A 96 6.96 2.21 -10.41
N ALA A 97 7.97 2.41 -11.25
CA ALA A 97 8.81 1.33 -11.75
C ALA A 97 9.76 0.86 -10.64
N LEU A 98 9.79 -0.45 -10.41
CA LEU A 98 10.82 -1.06 -9.57
C LEU A 98 12.19 -0.88 -10.23
N PRO A 99 13.27 -0.71 -9.45
CA PRO A 99 14.62 -0.73 -9.99
C PRO A 99 14.86 -2.06 -10.74
N PRO A 100 15.63 -2.05 -11.85
CA PRO A 100 15.95 -3.24 -12.63
C PRO A 100 16.76 -4.20 -11.75
N GLY A 101 16.08 -5.16 -11.12
CA GLY A 101 16.67 -6.04 -10.10
C GLY A 101 15.71 -6.48 -8.99
N TYR A 102 14.47 -5.98 -8.95
CA TYR A 102 13.48 -6.50 -8.01
C TYR A 102 13.09 -7.94 -8.37
N VAL A 103 13.70 -8.90 -7.68
CA VAL A 103 13.30 -10.31 -7.71
C VAL A 103 12.31 -10.52 -6.56
N PRO A 104 10.99 -10.62 -6.81
CA PRO A 104 10.08 -11.04 -5.75
C PRO A 104 10.47 -12.47 -5.38
N GLN A 105 10.94 -12.69 -4.15
CA GLN A 105 11.11 -14.05 -3.63
C GLN A 105 9.72 -14.72 -3.62
N GLN A 106 9.43 -15.49 -4.67
CA GLN A 106 8.30 -16.42 -4.68
C GLN A 106 8.58 -17.46 -3.60
N SER A 107 7.92 -17.28 -2.45
CA SER A 107 7.85 -18.36 -1.47
C SER A 107 6.93 -19.44 -2.02
N LYS A 108 7.51 -20.63 -2.12
CA LYS A 108 7.00 -21.88 -2.68
C LYS A 108 5.77 -22.41 -1.97
#